data_AF-A0A337SX62-F1
#
_entry.id   AF-A0A337SX62-F1
#
_cell.length_a   1.000
_cell.length_b   1.000
_cell.length_c   1.000
_cell.angle_alpha   90.00
_cell.angle_beta   90.00
_cell.angle_gamma   90.00
#
_symmetry.space_group_name_H-M   'P 1'
#
loop_
_entity.id
_entity.type
_entity.pdbx_description
1 polymer ?
#
loop_
_entity_poly.entity_id
_entity_poly.type
_entity_poly.pdbx_seq_one_letter_code
_entity_poly.pdbx_strand_id
1 'polypeptide(L)'
;MSAHLQRVLVGNGSSFLIKWNEQIHNTEPTNLKAHSSFCYNGLIHCKTVGVGLGAEGKGIVVVTKHRTLQQKPATSNVLTTISKNAWAALSSIWPMIHKNSYGPDLCMPAIRRASAILCSQKPVTPEKDTTLHLVIMSLLAPFGCNSVFCCF
;
A
#
# COMPACT_ATOMS: atom_id res chain seq x y z
N MET A 1 -15.37 7.42 25.76
CA MET A 1 -14.74 8.72 25.41
C MET A 1 -15.20 9.13 24.02
N SER A 2 -15.39 10.44 23.79
CA SER A 2 -15.76 10.97 22.47
C SER A 2 -14.55 11.01 21.53
N ALA A 3 -14.76 10.65 20.26
CA ALA A 3 -13.73 10.67 19.22
C ALA A 3 -13.16 12.08 18.98
N HIS A 4 -14.00 13.12 19.03
CA HIS A 4 -13.56 14.50 18.80
C HIS A 4 -12.62 15.00 19.90
N LEU A 5 -12.90 14.66 21.16
CA LEU A 5 -12.02 15.03 22.29
C LEU A 5 -10.65 14.36 22.15
N GLN A 6 -10.64 13.07 21.82
CA GLN A 6 -9.39 12.34 21.57
C GLN A 6 -8.62 12.92 20.38
N ARG A 7 -9.30 13.41 19.33
CA ARG A 7 -8.64 14.07 18.20
C ARG A 7 -7.91 15.35 18.58
N VAL A 8 -8.50 16.18 19.44
CA VAL A 8 -7.85 17.39 19.93
C VAL A 8 -6.57 17.03 20.70
N LEU A 9 -6.64 15.99 21.54
CA LEU A 9 -5.49 15.51 22.32
C LEU A 9 -4.38 14.92 21.42
N VAL A 10 -4.74 14.00 20.52
CA VAL A 10 -3.80 13.26 19.66
C VAL A 10 -3.25 14.15 18.53
N GLY A 11 -3.99 15.16 18.11
CA GLY A 11 -3.68 15.98 16.94
C GLY A 11 -2.37 16.76 17.02
N ASN A 12 -1.90 17.10 18.23
CA ASN A 12 -0.73 17.96 18.42
C ASN A 12 0.44 17.29 19.18
N GLY A 13 0.20 16.16 19.86
CA GLY A 13 1.19 15.57 20.78
C GLY A 13 1.34 14.05 20.69
N SER A 14 0.91 13.42 19.59
CA SER A 14 1.08 11.98 19.42
C SER A 14 2.49 11.61 18.91
N SER A 15 3.03 10.50 19.41
CA SER A 15 4.34 9.96 18.99
C SER A 15 4.37 9.48 17.53
N PHE A 16 3.21 9.19 16.94
CA PHE A 16 3.08 8.75 15.56
C PHE A 16 3.08 9.91 14.55
N LEU A 17 3.00 11.15 15.03
CA LEU A 17 2.91 12.32 14.18
C LEU A 17 4.30 12.72 13.70
N ILE A 18 4.45 12.80 12.38
CA ILE A 18 5.67 13.26 11.72
C ILE A 18 5.36 14.55 10.98
N LYS A 19 6.08 15.62 11.30
CA LYS A 19 6.02 16.90 10.58
C LYS A 19 7.27 17.02 9.74
N TRP A 20 7.10 17.06 8.42
CA TRP A 20 8.21 17.14 7.48
C TRP A 20 7.80 17.90 6.24
N ASN A 21 8.63 18.85 5.78
CA ASN A 21 8.45 19.59 4.53
C ASN A 21 7.02 20.13 4.35
N GLU A 22 6.54 20.89 5.34
CA GLU A 22 5.16 21.47 5.41
C GLU A 22 4.00 20.45 5.43
N GLN A 23 4.30 19.16 5.38
CA GLN A 23 3.31 18.08 5.41
C GLN A 23 3.26 17.40 6.78
N ILE A 24 2.06 17.00 7.18
CA ILE A 24 1.81 16.30 8.45
C ILE A 24 1.33 14.88 8.16
N HIS A 25 2.18 13.92 8.53
CA HIS A 25 1.94 12.50 8.39
C HIS A 25 1.66 11.86 9.74
N ASN A 26 1.01 10.70 9.69
CA ASN A 26 0.73 9.89 10.86
C ASN A 26 1.08 8.44 10.56
N THR A 27 2.02 7.86 11.31
CA THR A 27 2.57 6.52 11.08
C THR A 27 1.85 5.41 11.85
N GLU A 28 0.66 5.70 12.40
CA GLU A 28 -0.19 4.69 13.02
C GLU A 28 -0.40 3.45 12.11
N PRO A 29 -0.31 2.22 12.66
CA PRO A 29 -0.35 1.00 11.85
C PRO A 29 -1.68 0.78 11.13
N THR A 30 -2.76 1.33 11.67
CA THR A 30 -4.13 1.19 11.14
C THR A 30 -4.55 2.34 10.23
N ASN A 31 -3.70 3.35 9.98
CA ASN A 31 -4.05 4.49 9.14
C ASN A 31 -3.84 4.15 7.66
N LEU A 32 -4.91 4.17 6.85
CA LEU A 32 -4.87 3.77 5.44
C LEU A 32 -4.08 4.72 4.54
N LYS A 33 -4.13 6.04 4.79
CA LYS A 33 -3.47 7.04 3.93
C LYS A 33 -2.19 7.63 4.52
N ALA A 34 -1.83 7.27 5.76
CA ALA A 34 -0.68 7.82 6.48
C ALA A 34 -0.70 9.37 6.65
N HIS A 35 -1.86 10.01 6.48
CA HIS A 35 -2.05 11.44 6.73
C HIS A 35 -2.67 11.68 8.10
N SER A 36 -2.28 12.78 8.75
CA SER A 36 -2.90 13.19 10.01
C SER A 36 -4.28 13.83 9.75
N SER A 37 -5.31 13.01 9.71
CA SER A 37 -6.70 13.45 9.52
C SER A 37 -7.62 12.80 10.54
N PHE A 38 -8.74 13.43 10.85
CA PHE A 38 -9.71 12.82 11.75
C PHE A 38 -10.28 11.51 11.17
N CYS A 39 -10.59 11.47 9.88
CA CYS A 39 -11.28 10.34 9.25
C CYS A 39 -10.43 9.07 9.15
N TYR A 40 -9.11 9.19 9.01
CA TYR A 40 -8.21 8.04 8.80
C TYR A 40 -7.44 7.61 10.06
N ASN A 41 -7.62 8.30 11.18
CA ASN A 41 -6.97 7.94 12.44
C ASN A 41 -7.60 6.69 13.05
N GLY A 42 -6.80 5.64 13.23
CA GLY A 42 -7.33 4.35 13.66
C GLY A 42 -7.41 4.18 15.17
N LEU A 43 -6.66 4.97 15.94
CA LEU A 43 -6.68 4.89 17.41
C LEU A 43 -7.95 5.47 18.04
N ILE A 44 -8.55 6.46 17.38
CA ILE A 44 -9.65 7.27 17.91
C ILE A 44 -11.01 6.61 17.66
N HIS A 45 -11.18 5.97 16.51
CA HIS A 45 -12.47 5.44 16.07
C HIS A 45 -12.73 4.03 16.59
N CYS A 46 -14.00 3.76 16.92
CA CYS A 46 -14.45 2.42 17.31
C CYS A 46 -14.45 1.44 16.12
N LYS A 47 -14.72 1.96 14.91
CA LYS A 47 -14.64 1.23 13.64
C LYS A 47 -13.39 1.69 12.91
N THR A 48 -12.51 0.76 12.60
CA THR A 48 -11.29 1.05 11.85
C THR A 48 -10.94 -0.14 10.98
N VAL A 49 -10.49 0.16 9.77
CA VAL A 49 -9.95 -0.82 8.83
C VAL A 49 -8.50 -0.45 8.58
N GLY A 50 -7.59 -1.39 8.85
CA GLY A 50 -6.19 -1.33 8.47
C GLY A 50 -5.92 -2.35 7.37
N VAL A 51 -4.94 -2.06 6.51
CA VAL A 51 -4.45 -3.00 5.51
C VAL A 51 -2.93 -3.06 5.62
N GLY A 52 -2.41 -4.27 5.81
CA GLY A 52 -0.99 -4.54 6.00
C GLY A 52 -0.51 -5.73 5.20
N LEU A 53 0.79 -6.00 5.33
CA LEU A 53 1.46 -7.12 4.69
C LEU A 53 1.13 -8.44 5.42
N GLY A 54 1.02 -9.52 4.65
CA GLY A 54 1.04 -10.89 5.17
C GLY A 54 2.37 -11.21 5.86
N ALA A 55 2.32 -12.00 6.94
CA ALA A 55 3.52 -12.41 7.68
C ALA A 55 4.55 -13.13 6.80
N GLU A 56 4.09 -13.88 5.79
CA GLU A 56 4.94 -14.64 4.87
C GLU A 56 5.37 -13.85 3.62
N GLY A 57 5.27 -12.51 3.65
CA GLY A 57 5.63 -11.66 2.51
C GLY A 57 4.69 -11.77 1.29
N LYS A 58 3.70 -12.66 1.36
CA LYS A 58 2.70 -12.89 0.30
C LYS A 58 1.29 -12.63 0.82
N GLY A 59 0.49 -11.97 -0.02
CA GLY A 59 -0.91 -11.66 0.31
C GLY A 59 -1.07 -10.47 1.25
N ILE A 60 -2.31 -10.21 1.65
CA ILE A 60 -2.70 -9.01 2.39
C ILE A 60 -3.31 -9.42 3.73
N VAL A 61 -3.08 -8.62 4.77
CA VAL A 61 -3.83 -8.72 6.03
C VAL A 61 -4.75 -7.52 6.15
N VAL A 62 -6.03 -7.78 6.30
CA VAL A 62 -7.01 -6.75 6.66
C VAL A 62 -7.22 -6.82 8.17
N VAL A 63 -7.04 -5.67 8.82
CA VAL A 63 -7.18 -5.50 10.27
C VAL A 63 -8.48 -4.76 10.53
N THR A 64 -9.34 -5.32 11.36
CA THR A 64 -10.63 -4.72 11.72
C THR A 64 -10.78 -4.67 13.23
N LYS A 65 -11.36 -3.61 13.78
CA LYS A 65 -11.57 -3.48 15.23
C LYS A 65 -12.86 -4.14 15.72
N HIS A 66 -12.82 -4.71 16.92
CA HIS A 66 -14.01 -5.19 17.59
C HIS A 66 -14.74 -4.03 18.26
N ARG A 67 -16.02 -3.82 17.95
CA ARG A 67 -16.79 -2.67 18.47
C ARG A 67 -16.90 -2.68 20.00
N THR A 68 -17.00 -3.85 20.63
CA THR A 68 -17.23 -3.97 22.08
C THR A 68 -15.93 -3.98 22.90
N LEU A 69 -14.80 -4.39 22.32
CA LEU A 69 -13.55 -4.63 23.05
C LEU A 69 -12.58 -3.44 23.00
N GLN A 70 -13.10 -2.21 22.95
CA GLN A 70 -12.29 -1.00 22.80
C GLN A 70 -11.29 -0.78 23.95
N GLN A 71 -11.65 -1.22 25.16
CA GLN A 71 -10.81 -1.10 26.36
C GLN A 71 -9.84 -2.28 26.54
N LYS A 72 -9.80 -3.23 25.59
CA LYS A 72 -8.98 -4.44 25.67
C LYS A 72 -8.07 -4.52 24.44
N PRO A 73 -6.96 -3.77 24.41
CA PRO A 73 -6.13 -3.60 23.21
C PRO A 73 -5.54 -4.92 22.69
N ALA A 74 -5.26 -5.88 23.58
CA ALA A 74 -4.74 -7.20 23.19
C ALA A 74 -5.71 -7.99 22.30
N THR A 75 -7.02 -7.83 22.49
CA THR A 75 -8.08 -8.58 21.80
C THR A 75 -8.93 -7.70 20.88
N SER A 76 -8.63 -6.39 20.79
CA SER A 76 -9.49 -5.44 20.09
C SER A 76 -9.39 -5.57 18.58
N ASN A 77 -8.31 -6.15 18.04
CA ASN A 77 -8.06 -6.22 16.61
C ASN A 77 -8.28 -7.65 16.12
N VAL A 78 -9.06 -7.77 15.04
CA VAL A 78 -9.27 -9.00 14.29
C VAL A 78 -8.46 -8.91 13.02
N LEU A 79 -7.61 -9.91 12.78
CA LEU A 79 -6.77 -10.02 11.59
C LEU A 79 -7.39 -11.05 10.65
N THR A 80 -7.61 -10.66 9.40
CA THR A 80 -8.03 -11.57 8.35
C THR A 80 -6.98 -11.58 7.25
N THR A 81 -6.33 -12.74 7.07
CA THR A 81 -5.31 -12.96 6.05
C THR A 81 -5.96 -13.36 4.73
N ILE A 82 -5.58 -12.70 3.64
CA ILE A 82 -6.10 -12.94 2.29
C ILE A 82 -4.91 -13.31 1.38
N SER A 83 -4.78 -14.60 1.10
CA SER A 83 -3.74 -15.19 0.23
C SER A 83 -4.29 -15.60 -1.14
N LYS A 84 -5.16 -14.76 -1.72
CA LYS A 84 -5.81 -15.01 -3.02
C LYS A 84 -5.03 -14.36 -4.16
N ASN A 85 -5.46 -14.59 -5.40
CA ASN A 85 -5.00 -13.81 -6.55
C ASN A 85 -5.37 -12.32 -6.38
N ALA A 86 -4.66 -11.43 -7.08
CA ALA A 86 -4.76 -9.98 -6.86
C ALA A 86 -6.20 -9.46 -6.99
N TRP A 87 -6.91 -9.87 -8.04
CA TRP A 87 -8.28 -9.41 -8.28
C TRP A 87 -9.26 -9.91 -7.21
N ALA A 88 -9.22 -11.20 -6.84
CA ALA A 88 -10.12 -11.72 -5.81
C ALA A 88 -9.78 -11.14 -4.42
N ALA A 89 -8.51 -10.82 -4.15
CA ALA A 89 -8.13 -10.13 -2.92
C ALA A 89 -8.78 -8.75 -2.83
N LEU A 90 -8.65 -7.90 -3.86
CA LEU A 90 -9.28 -6.58 -3.90
C LEU A 90 -10.81 -6.67 -3.86
N SER A 91 -11.39 -7.57 -4.64
CA SER A 91 -12.84 -7.81 -4.68
C SER A 91 -13.38 -8.30 -3.33
N SER A 92 -12.59 -9.04 -2.55
CA SER A 92 -13.01 -9.53 -1.22
C SER A 92 -13.03 -8.45 -0.13
N ILE A 93 -12.29 -7.35 -0.29
CA ILE A 93 -12.30 -6.23 0.66
C ILE A 93 -13.62 -5.45 0.57
N TRP A 94 -14.16 -5.28 -0.62
CA TRP A 94 -15.40 -4.51 -0.84
C TRP A 94 -16.59 -5.03 -0.02
N PRO A 95 -16.98 -6.32 -0.06
CA PRO A 95 -18.10 -6.81 0.73
C PRO A 95 -17.79 -6.78 2.24
N MET A 96 -16.54 -6.97 2.65
CA MET A 96 -16.15 -6.91 4.06
C MET A 96 -16.45 -5.55 4.69
N ILE A 97 -16.31 -4.46 3.91
CA ILE A 97 -16.53 -3.09 4.38
C ILE A 97 -17.95 -2.63 4.04
N HIS A 98 -18.36 -2.74 2.78
CA HIS A 98 -19.61 -2.16 2.28
C HIS A 98 -20.84 -2.97 2.70
N LYS A 99 -20.84 -4.30 2.52
CA LYS A 99 -22.00 -5.14 2.88
C LYS A 99 -22.20 -5.23 4.40
N ASN A 100 -21.11 -5.23 5.17
CA ASN A 100 -21.18 -5.22 6.64
C ASN A 100 -21.39 -3.81 7.24
N SER A 101 -21.54 -2.78 6.41
CA SER A 101 -21.66 -1.38 6.83
C SER A 101 -20.57 -0.95 7.84
N TYR A 102 -19.35 -1.40 7.57
CA TYR A 102 -18.18 -1.22 8.43
C TYR A 102 -17.34 -0.02 7.97
N GLY A 103 -17.95 1.18 7.95
CA GLY A 103 -17.29 2.41 7.52
C GLY A 103 -17.10 2.46 6.00
N PRO A 104 -18.19 2.66 5.23
CA PRO A 104 -18.16 2.62 3.76
C PRO A 104 -17.15 3.61 3.15
N ASP A 105 -16.88 4.73 3.81
CA ASP A 105 -15.92 5.76 3.39
C ASP A 105 -14.48 5.23 3.31
N LEU A 106 -14.16 4.18 4.08
CA LEU A 106 -12.84 3.56 4.13
C LEU A 106 -12.63 2.51 3.03
N CYS A 107 -13.66 2.19 2.25
CA CYS A 107 -13.60 1.12 1.25
C CYS A 107 -12.56 1.41 0.16
N MET A 108 -12.67 2.57 -0.49
CA MET A 108 -11.72 2.97 -1.54
C MET A 108 -10.27 3.13 -1.05
N PRO A 109 -9.97 3.81 0.08
CA PRO A 109 -8.60 3.89 0.56
C PRO A 109 -8.05 2.51 0.97
N ALA A 110 -8.88 1.58 1.48
CA ALA A 110 -8.44 0.22 1.79
C ALA A 110 -8.07 -0.56 0.52
N ILE A 111 -8.90 -0.49 -0.52
CA ILE A 111 -8.62 -1.13 -1.83
C ILE A 111 -7.34 -0.55 -2.45
N ARG A 112 -7.16 0.78 -2.44
CA ARG A 112 -5.94 1.42 -2.98
C ARG A 112 -4.68 1.00 -2.25
N ARG A 113 -4.73 0.92 -0.91
CA ARG A 113 -3.60 0.45 -0.10
C ARG A 113 -3.30 -1.02 -0.36
N ALA A 114 -4.33 -1.87 -0.45
CA ALA A 114 -4.20 -3.27 -0.80
C ALA A 114 -3.55 -3.46 -2.19
N SER A 115 -3.96 -2.66 -3.18
CA SER A 115 -3.34 -2.71 -4.52
C SER A 115 -1.88 -2.30 -4.50
N ALA A 116 -1.51 -1.27 -3.71
CA ALA A 116 -0.12 -0.84 -3.57
C ALA A 116 0.74 -1.95 -2.96
N ILE A 117 0.23 -2.65 -1.94
CA ILE A 117 0.89 -3.80 -1.31
C ILE A 117 1.07 -4.97 -2.30
N LEU A 118 0.03 -5.29 -3.07
CA LEU A 118 0.14 -6.36 -4.07
C LEU A 118 1.12 -6.00 -5.19
N CYS A 119 1.22 -4.71 -5.54
CA CYS A 119 2.24 -4.24 -6.49
C CYS A 119 3.64 -4.34 -5.89
N SER A 120 3.85 -4.01 -4.62
CA SER A 120 5.16 -4.10 -3.97
C SER A 120 5.65 -5.54 -3.77
N GLN A 121 4.73 -6.51 -3.77
CA GLN A 121 5.08 -7.94 -3.68
C GLN A 121 5.55 -8.55 -5.01
N LYS A 122 5.31 -7.88 -6.14
CA LYS A 122 5.77 -8.38 -7.43
C LYS A 122 7.29 -8.26 -7.49
N PRO A 123 8.00 -9.23 -8.11
CA PRO A 123 9.43 -9.12 -8.29
C PRO A 123 9.73 -7.83 -9.06
N VAL A 124 10.71 -7.07 -8.58
CA VAL A 124 11.21 -5.91 -9.31
C VAL A 124 11.86 -6.44 -10.58
N THR A 125 11.21 -6.22 -11.71
CA THR A 125 11.82 -6.49 -13.01
C THR A 125 12.98 -5.50 -13.16
N PRO A 126 14.23 -5.94 -13.35
CA PRO A 126 15.30 -5.01 -13.67
C PRO A 126 14.92 -4.27 -14.95
N GLU A 127 14.98 -2.93 -14.89
CA GLU A 127 14.81 -2.10 -16.08
C GLU A 127 15.80 -2.60 -17.13
N LYS A 128 15.31 -2.96 -18.32
CA LYS A 128 16.18 -3.33 -19.43
C LYS A 128 16.75 -2.02 -19.97
N ASP A 129 18.03 -1.75 -19.72
CA ASP A 129 18.77 -0.65 -20.35
C ASP A 129 18.81 -0.84 -21.87
N THR A 130 17.77 -0.38 -22.56
CA THR A 130 17.63 -0.44 -24.02
C THR A 130 18.65 0.44 -24.75
N THR A 131 19.29 1.38 -24.04
CA THR A 131 20.38 2.22 -24.54
C THR A 131 21.67 1.43 -24.77
N LEU A 132 22.03 0.49 -23.91
CA LEU A 132 23.27 -0.29 -24.08
C LEU A 132 23.16 -1.30 -25.24
N HIS A 133 21.99 -1.89 -25.43
CA HIS A 133 21.77 -2.88 -26.49
C HIS A 133 21.79 -2.24 -27.90
N LEU A 134 21.26 -1.02 -28.05
CA LEU A 134 21.32 -0.27 -29.31
C LEU A 134 22.73 0.22 -29.63
N VAL A 135 23.48 0.72 -28.63
CA VAL A 135 24.87 1.16 -28.82
C VAL A 135 25.77 -0.02 -29.21
N ILE A 136 25.60 -1.18 -28.58
CA ILE A 136 26.37 -2.40 -28.91
C ILE A 136 26.02 -2.94 -30.31
N MET A 137 24.74 -2.94 -30.71
CA MET A 137 24.34 -3.35 -32.07
C MET A 137 24.82 -2.38 -33.15
N SER A 138 24.99 -1.09 -32.81
CA SER A 138 25.54 -0.07 -33.72
C SER A 138 27.07 -0.19 -33.88
N LEU A 139 27.78 -0.62 -32.83
CA LEU A 139 29.24 -0.81 -32.84
C LEU A 139 29.68 -2.15 -33.46
N LEU A 140 28.77 -3.13 -33.59
CA LEU A 140 29.03 -4.44 -34.19
C LEU A 140 28.58 -4.55 -35.66
N ALA A 141 28.13 -3.47 -36.30
CA ALA A 141 27.91 -3.47 -37.74
C ALA A 141 29.28 -3.47 -38.46
N PRO A 142 29.68 -4.55 -39.16
CA PRO A 142 30.93 -4.55 -39.91
C PRO A 142 30.82 -3.50 -41.03
N PHE A 143 31.73 -2.54 -41.04
CA PHE A 143 31.97 -1.68 -42.20
C PHE A 143 32.12 -2.57 -43.44
N GLY A 144 31.17 -2.45 -44.37
CA GLY A 144 31.21 -3.12 -45.66
C GLY A 144 32.52 -2.80 -46.38
N CYS A 145 33.33 -3.82 -46.54
CA CYS A 145 34.57 -3.81 -47.30
C CYS A 145 34.27 -3.58 -48.79
N ASN A 146 34.24 -2.31 -49.22
CA ASN A 146 34.20 -1.94 -50.64
C ASN A 146 35.61 -1.65 -51.14
N SER A 147 36.38 -2.71 -51.37
CA SER A 147 37.48 -2.68 -52.34
C SER A 147 37.76 -4.11 -52.76
N VAL A 148 37.44 -4.47 -54.00
CA VAL A 148 38.36 -5.15 -54.94
C VAL A 148 37.74 -5.04 -56.33
N PHE A 149 38.37 -4.19 -57.14
CA PHE A 149 38.46 -4.36 -58.59
C PHE A 149 39.20 -5.70 -58.83
N CYS A 150 38.55 -6.71 -59.41
CA CYS A 150 39.23 -7.86 -60.01
C CYS A 150 38.56 -8.22 -61.34
N CYS A 151 39.32 -7.98 -62.40
CA CYS A 151 39.15 -8.27 -63.82
C CYS A 151 38.23 -9.45 -64.20
N PHE A 152 37.22 -9.18 -65.03
CA PHE A 152 37.16 -9.59 -66.45
C PHE A 152 36.07 -8.79 -67.17
#